data_AF-A0A3N5IC42-F1
#
_entry.id   AF-A0A3N5IC42-F1
#
_cell.length_a   1.000
_cell.length_b   1.000
_cell.length_c   1.000
_cell.angle_alpha   90.00
_cell.angle_beta   90.00
_cell.angle_gamma   90.00
#
_symmetry.space_group_name_H-M   'P 1'
#
loop_
_entity.id
_entity.type
_entity.pdbx_description
1 polymer ?
#
loop_
_entity_poly.entity_id
_entity_poly.type
_entity_poly.pdbx_seq_one_letter_code
_entity_poly.pdbx_strand_id
1 'polypeptide(L)'
;MGIGLALLTGAGWVAAAGPGDRLDRFRELAASRLALAEVLDPDAPAEAYREIYALLDDEIVESLASGGPFASLDFLQDRLDSFAETWGGAAMRLVRAGGLLVGAFVLTDRSTGNSVRVYGRLTREEPALLTAFYRDGRPSVSVLPGAPNGSFVVAWEGPASGWGTRPLRVELVRGGSDGVHVAWSTTEVFADGLLARSWSVQGSDVRIRYEMRYPGWAPGCDGQTEQEDVYRLTAPAGVARVARQEHDAWHRELHATVGRLVSALAARDEATLSALVPDRTLRSRLPATLRPEPSCDASVGAAGDAISVAAAADRQPWTLTFRRQGVRWRLTAATPVLQ
;
A
#
# COMPACT_ATOMS: atom_id res chain seq x y z
N MET A 1 57.26 52.95 2.00
CA MET A 1 56.96 52.14 3.19
C MET A 1 55.45 52.07 3.34
N GLY A 2 54.89 50.86 3.25
CA GLY A 2 53.46 50.60 3.34
C GLY A 2 53.24 49.14 2.95
N ILE A 3 53.21 48.29 3.96
CA ILE A 3 53.27 46.82 3.91
C ILE A 3 51.94 46.27 3.37
N GLY A 4 52.03 45.37 2.38
CA GLY A 4 50.92 44.56 1.91
C GLY A 4 50.57 43.45 2.90
N LEU A 5 49.28 43.21 3.07
CA LEU A 5 48.75 42.04 3.78
C LEU A 5 47.80 41.31 2.82
N ALA A 6 48.33 40.30 2.13
CA ALA A 6 47.52 39.33 1.39
C ALA A 6 47.09 38.23 2.36
N LEU A 7 45.79 38.17 2.65
CA LEU A 7 45.17 37.06 3.36
C LEU A 7 45.05 35.87 2.40
N LEU A 8 45.95 34.91 2.55
CA LEU A 8 45.80 33.55 2.03
C LEU A 8 44.80 32.82 2.94
N THR A 9 43.53 32.78 2.57
CA THR A 9 42.57 31.83 3.14
C THR A 9 42.73 30.50 2.41
N GLY A 10 43.30 29.53 3.12
CA GLY A 10 43.43 28.16 2.64
C GLY A 10 42.07 27.54 2.36
N ALA A 11 41.82 27.19 1.11
CA ALA A 11 40.76 26.27 0.75
C ALA A 11 41.16 24.88 1.28
N GLY A 12 40.62 24.50 2.43
CA GLY A 12 40.66 23.13 2.91
C GLY A 12 39.91 22.24 1.91
N TRP A 13 40.66 21.52 1.09
CA TRP A 13 40.13 20.40 0.34
C TRP A 13 39.66 19.35 1.34
N VAL A 14 38.35 19.21 1.49
CA VAL A 14 37.78 18.02 2.11
C VAL A 14 38.08 16.88 1.15
N ALA A 15 39.08 16.08 1.48
CA ALA A 15 39.40 14.88 0.73
C ALA A 15 38.15 13.99 0.72
N ALA A 16 37.76 13.52 -0.47
CA ALA A 16 36.72 12.51 -0.60
C ALA A 16 37.16 11.28 0.21
N ALA A 17 36.41 10.98 1.27
CA ALA A 17 36.55 9.78 2.07
C ALA A 17 36.55 8.56 1.14
N GLY A 18 37.59 7.71 1.21
CA GLY A 18 37.67 6.51 0.38
C GLY A 18 36.54 5.50 0.71
N PRO A 19 36.28 4.50 -0.15
CA PRO A 19 35.16 3.54 0.04
C PRO A 19 35.16 2.78 1.37
N GLY A 20 36.32 2.62 2.03
CA GLY A 20 36.44 2.02 3.36
C GLY A 20 35.95 2.96 4.47
N ASP A 21 36.28 4.25 4.37
CA ASP A 21 35.94 5.27 5.37
C ASP A 21 34.42 5.50 5.47
N ARG A 22 33.69 5.44 4.34
CA ARG A 22 32.22 5.55 4.35
C ARG A 22 31.51 4.37 4.99
N LEU A 23 31.97 3.15 4.72
CA LEU A 23 31.39 1.96 5.33
C LEU A 23 31.69 1.94 6.84
N ASP A 24 32.88 2.40 7.25
CA ASP A 24 33.24 2.53 8.66
C ASP A 24 32.39 3.61 9.36
N ARG A 25 32.22 4.79 8.75
CA ARG A 25 31.29 5.80 9.27
C ARG A 25 29.84 5.29 9.34
N PHE A 26 29.42 4.51 8.35
CA PHE A 26 28.09 3.87 8.39
C PHE A 26 27.98 2.86 9.53
N ARG A 27 29.02 2.06 9.80
CA ARG A 27 29.06 1.13 10.95
C ARG A 27 28.92 1.88 12.27
N GLU A 28 29.62 3.01 12.44
CA GLU A 28 29.50 3.85 13.63
C GLU A 28 28.08 4.38 13.82
N LEU A 29 27.46 4.88 12.74
CA LEU A 29 26.07 5.35 12.75
C LEU A 29 25.07 4.22 13.04
N ALA A 30 25.25 3.04 12.43
CA ALA A 30 24.41 1.87 12.66
C ALA A 30 24.50 1.39 14.13
N ALA A 31 25.71 1.34 14.69
CA ALA A 31 25.95 0.95 16.08
C ALA A 31 25.31 1.94 17.08
N SER A 32 25.45 3.24 16.84
CA SER A 32 24.83 4.27 17.70
C SER A 32 23.30 4.20 17.69
N ARG A 33 22.70 3.82 16.55
CA ARG A 33 21.25 3.65 16.43
C ARG A 33 20.71 2.37 17.06
N LEU A 34 21.39 1.24 16.91
CA LEU A 34 20.99 0.00 17.60
C LEU A 34 20.95 0.21 19.12
N ALA A 35 21.87 1.02 19.65
CA ALA A 35 21.86 1.45 21.05
C ALA A 35 20.72 2.46 21.38
N LEU A 36 20.31 3.32 20.43
CA LEU A 36 19.24 4.31 20.63
C LEU A 36 17.82 3.71 20.51
N ALA A 37 17.65 2.65 19.72
CA ALA A 37 16.37 1.95 19.54
C ALA A 37 15.86 1.30 20.84
N GLU A 38 16.74 1.08 21.82
CA GLU A 38 16.38 0.64 23.18
C GLU A 38 15.86 1.78 24.07
N VAL A 39 16.02 3.05 23.67
CA VAL A 39 15.89 4.20 24.58
C VAL A 39 14.72 5.15 24.28
N LEU A 40 14.40 5.60 23.06
CA LEU A 40 13.36 6.66 22.92
C LEU A 40 12.56 6.74 21.59
N ASP A 41 11.32 7.22 21.80
CA ASP A 41 10.41 8.08 21.00
C ASP A 41 10.28 7.89 19.46
N PRO A 42 9.08 7.53 18.94
CA PRO A 42 8.82 7.39 17.50
C PRO A 42 9.06 8.65 16.65
N ASP A 43 9.12 9.85 17.23
CA ASP A 43 9.29 11.12 16.49
C ASP A 43 10.73 11.66 16.42
N ALA A 44 11.70 11.02 17.12
CA ALA A 44 13.11 11.43 17.14
C ALA A 44 14.07 10.93 16.00
N PRO A 45 13.67 10.22 14.90
CA PRO A 45 14.67 9.60 14.00
C PRO A 45 14.98 10.34 12.67
N ALA A 46 14.39 11.50 12.38
CA ALA A 46 14.48 12.12 11.04
C ALA A 46 15.90 12.60 10.64
N GLU A 47 16.70 13.11 11.58
CA GLU A 47 18.04 13.63 11.28
C GLU A 47 19.07 12.53 11.07
N ALA A 48 19.03 11.48 11.90
CA ALA A 48 19.95 10.34 11.78
C ALA A 48 19.76 9.59 10.46
N TYR A 49 18.52 9.43 9.99
CA TYR A 49 18.27 8.84 8.67
C TYR A 49 18.82 9.70 7.53
N ARG A 50 18.84 11.02 7.67
CA ARG A 50 19.34 11.95 6.65
C ARG A 50 20.83 11.72 6.37
N GLU A 51 21.63 11.57 7.41
CA GLU A 51 23.08 11.34 7.28
C GLU A 51 23.39 9.98 6.68
N ILE A 52 22.72 8.93 7.14
CA ILE A 52 22.84 7.57 6.58
C ILE A 52 22.55 7.59 5.08
N TYR A 53 21.48 8.28 4.72
CA TYR A 53 21.05 8.38 3.35
C TYR A 53 22.00 9.20 2.47
N ALA A 54 22.58 10.29 3.00
CA ALA A 54 23.60 11.04 2.28
C ALA A 54 24.83 10.16 1.97
N LEU A 55 25.26 9.32 2.93
CA LEU A 55 26.38 8.38 2.71
C LEU A 55 26.07 7.36 1.60
N LEU A 56 24.85 6.80 1.60
CA LEU A 56 24.42 5.86 0.57
C LEU A 56 24.31 6.52 -0.80
N ASP A 57 23.83 7.77 -0.86
CA ASP A 57 23.72 8.54 -2.10
C ASP A 57 25.10 8.87 -2.68
N ASP A 58 26.04 9.34 -1.83
CA ASP A 58 27.39 9.67 -2.24
C ASP A 58 28.13 8.44 -2.80
N GLU A 59 27.97 7.28 -2.15
CA GLU A 59 28.57 6.02 -2.64
C GLU A 59 28.06 5.66 -4.04
N ILE A 60 26.75 5.76 -4.28
CA ILE A 60 26.15 5.46 -5.57
C ILE A 60 26.60 6.47 -6.62
N VAL A 61 26.55 7.77 -6.31
CA VAL A 61 26.89 8.85 -7.24
C VAL A 61 28.37 8.79 -7.62
N GLU A 62 29.28 8.57 -6.67
CA GLU A 62 30.71 8.43 -6.95
C GLU A 62 31.02 7.20 -7.79
N SER A 63 30.37 6.07 -7.49
CA SER A 63 30.52 4.84 -8.27
C SER A 63 30.00 5.02 -9.72
N LEU A 64 28.88 5.75 -9.89
CA LEU A 64 28.36 6.12 -11.20
C LEU A 64 29.31 7.06 -11.96
N ALA A 65 29.95 8.01 -11.26
CA ALA A 65 30.89 8.97 -11.83
C ALA A 65 32.19 8.28 -12.29
N SER A 66 32.63 7.26 -11.55
CA SER A 66 33.81 6.45 -11.88
C SER A 66 33.61 5.64 -13.18
N GLY A 67 32.36 5.30 -13.51
CA GLY A 67 32.02 4.60 -14.75
C GLY A 67 32.48 3.14 -14.81
N GLY A 68 32.36 2.54 -16.00
CA GLY A 68 32.84 1.17 -16.24
C GLY A 68 32.20 0.12 -15.32
N PRO A 69 32.97 -0.83 -14.77
CA PRO A 69 32.44 -1.90 -13.91
C PRO A 69 31.87 -1.36 -12.59
N PHE A 70 32.37 -0.24 -12.08
CA PHE A 70 31.91 0.39 -10.83
C PHE A 70 30.54 1.05 -10.97
N ALA A 71 30.15 1.44 -12.19
CA ALA A 71 28.81 1.94 -12.49
C ALA A 71 27.81 0.83 -12.86
N SER A 72 28.25 -0.45 -12.85
CA SER A 72 27.39 -1.59 -13.18
C SER A 72 26.33 -1.81 -12.09
N LEU A 73 25.18 -2.37 -12.49
CA LEU A 73 24.09 -2.63 -11.54
C LEU A 73 24.52 -3.62 -10.46
N ASP A 74 25.25 -4.67 -10.85
CA ASP A 74 25.65 -5.74 -9.95
C ASP A 74 26.69 -5.25 -8.92
N PHE A 75 27.66 -4.43 -9.35
CA PHE A 75 28.62 -3.82 -8.43
C PHE A 75 27.93 -2.93 -7.40
N LEU A 76 27.03 -2.05 -7.84
CA LEU A 76 26.30 -1.16 -6.93
C LEU A 76 25.41 -1.95 -5.97
N GLN A 77 24.77 -3.03 -6.43
CA GLN A 77 23.96 -3.88 -5.58
C GLN A 77 24.82 -4.58 -4.51
N ASP A 78 25.97 -5.15 -4.88
CA ASP A 78 26.90 -5.80 -3.95
C ASP A 78 27.39 -4.85 -2.84
N ARG A 79 27.66 -3.58 -3.22
CA ARG A 79 28.00 -2.53 -2.25
C ARG A 79 26.85 -2.24 -1.30
N LEU A 80 25.63 -2.08 -1.80
CA LEU A 80 24.45 -1.84 -0.95
C LEU A 80 24.11 -3.03 -0.05
N ASP A 81 24.33 -4.25 -0.53
CA ASP A 81 24.15 -5.47 0.28
C ASP A 81 25.12 -5.46 1.47
N SER A 82 26.38 -5.02 1.28
CA SER A 82 27.35 -4.84 2.38
C SER A 82 26.89 -3.80 3.43
N PHE A 83 26.27 -2.69 2.99
CA PHE A 83 25.65 -1.71 3.90
C PHE A 83 24.43 -2.29 4.62
N ALA A 84 23.60 -3.05 3.92
CA ALA A 84 22.41 -3.67 4.48
C ALA A 84 22.74 -4.74 5.54
N GLU A 85 23.76 -5.56 5.30
CA GLU A 85 24.30 -6.52 6.27
C GLU A 85 24.78 -5.83 7.54
N THR A 86 25.52 -4.73 7.39
CA THR A 86 26.01 -3.93 8.51
C THR A 86 24.89 -3.35 9.36
N TRP A 87 23.78 -2.94 8.72
CA TRP A 87 22.65 -2.35 9.42
C TRP A 87 21.84 -3.37 10.24
N GLY A 88 21.82 -4.65 9.84
CA GLY A 88 21.07 -5.69 10.55
C GLY A 88 19.55 -5.55 10.37
N GLY A 89 19.07 -5.72 9.13
CA GLY A 89 17.64 -5.72 8.81
C GLY A 89 17.21 -4.70 7.75
N ALA A 90 18.15 -3.98 7.15
CA ALA A 90 17.87 -3.17 5.96
C ALA A 90 17.74 -4.07 4.73
N ALA A 91 17.00 -3.59 3.74
CA ALA A 91 16.94 -4.18 2.41
C ALA A 91 16.99 -3.05 1.38
N MET A 92 17.94 -3.13 0.46
CA MET A 92 18.13 -2.15 -0.60
C MET A 92 18.15 -2.87 -1.93
N ARG A 93 17.36 -2.41 -2.90
CA ARG A 93 17.31 -3.05 -4.22
C ARG A 93 17.37 -2.02 -5.33
N LEU A 94 18.32 -2.20 -6.24
CA LEU A 94 18.48 -1.37 -7.43
C LEU A 94 17.87 -2.03 -8.66
N VAL A 95 17.28 -1.20 -9.53
CA VAL A 95 16.81 -1.58 -10.87
C VAL A 95 17.13 -0.48 -11.87
N ARG A 96 17.25 -0.84 -13.15
CA ARG A 96 17.39 0.14 -14.25
C ARG A 96 16.04 0.34 -14.93
N ALA A 97 15.61 1.60 -15.01
CA ALA A 97 14.43 2.00 -15.75
C ALA A 97 14.88 2.97 -16.85
N GLY A 98 15.10 2.47 -18.07
CA GLY A 98 15.69 3.26 -19.15
C GLY A 98 17.06 3.82 -18.75
N GLY A 99 17.23 5.14 -18.85
CA GLY A 99 18.45 5.85 -18.44
C GLY A 99 18.56 6.12 -16.94
N LEU A 100 17.57 5.72 -16.12
CA LEU A 100 17.54 5.96 -14.69
C LEU A 100 17.98 4.71 -13.91
N LEU A 101 18.66 4.93 -12.78
CA LEU A 101 18.89 3.92 -11.75
C LEU A 101 17.94 4.22 -10.59
N VAL A 102 17.10 3.27 -10.23
CA VAL A 102 16.09 3.43 -9.18
C VAL A 102 16.38 2.46 -8.06
N GLY A 103 16.46 2.97 -6.83
CA GLY A 103 16.64 2.14 -5.65
C GLY A 103 15.45 2.19 -4.71
N ALA A 104 14.99 1.03 -4.25
CA ALA A 104 14.07 0.89 -3.13
C ALA A 104 14.87 0.63 -1.86
N PHE A 105 14.75 1.51 -0.87
CA PHE A 105 15.52 1.50 0.38
C PHE A 105 14.58 1.27 1.56
N VAL A 106 14.80 0.17 2.25
CA VAL A 106 14.13 -0.22 3.48
C VAL A 106 15.17 -0.24 4.58
N LEU A 107 15.08 0.68 5.54
CA LEU A 107 15.99 0.67 6.70
C LEU A 107 15.35 0.02 7.91
N THR A 108 14.03 0.14 8.09
CA THR A 108 13.31 -0.63 9.10
C THR A 108 11.92 -1.00 8.61
N ASP A 109 11.42 -2.15 9.06
CA ASP A 109 10.10 -2.65 8.67
C ASP A 109 8.92 -1.80 9.19
N ARG A 110 9.18 -0.85 10.11
CA ARG A 110 8.14 -0.08 10.81
C ARG A 110 8.23 1.44 10.63
N SER A 111 9.15 1.95 9.81
CA SER A 111 9.43 3.40 9.76
C SER A 111 8.84 4.13 8.55
N THR A 112 8.52 5.40 8.79
CA THR A 112 8.41 6.51 7.82
C THR A 112 9.71 6.79 7.06
N GLY A 113 10.81 6.13 7.44
CA GLY A 113 12.14 6.32 6.87
C GLY A 113 12.38 5.60 5.54
N ASN A 114 11.47 4.74 5.07
CA ASN A 114 11.67 4.03 3.79
C ASN A 114 11.59 4.98 2.60
N SER A 115 12.37 4.72 1.55
CA SER A 115 12.46 5.64 0.42
C SER A 115 12.64 4.94 -0.93
N VAL A 116 12.24 5.63 -1.99
CA VAL A 116 12.62 5.31 -3.36
C VAL A 116 13.45 6.44 -3.91
N ARG A 117 14.66 6.11 -4.37
CA ARG A 117 15.66 7.08 -4.80
C ARG A 117 15.94 6.91 -6.27
N VAL A 118 16.01 8.01 -7.00
CA VAL A 118 16.16 7.99 -8.44
C VAL A 118 17.43 8.74 -8.80
N TYR A 119 18.39 7.99 -9.32
CA TYR A 119 19.65 8.51 -9.81
C TYR A 119 19.62 8.58 -11.33
N GLY A 120 20.28 9.59 -11.86
CA GLY A 120 20.40 9.82 -13.28
C GLY A 120 21.47 10.87 -13.52
N ARG A 121 21.32 11.64 -14.58
CA ARG A 121 22.29 12.66 -14.98
C ARG A 121 21.66 14.05 -14.90
N LEU A 122 22.27 14.97 -14.14
CA LEU A 122 21.87 16.39 -14.08
C LEU A 122 22.27 17.13 -15.35
N THR A 123 23.49 16.89 -15.81
CA THR A 123 24.05 17.37 -17.07
C THR A 123 24.53 16.18 -17.91
N ARG A 124 25.11 16.37 -19.11
CA ARG A 124 25.56 15.24 -19.94
C ARG A 124 26.53 14.29 -19.23
N GLU A 125 27.27 14.74 -18.23
CA GLU A 125 28.38 13.98 -17.64
C GLU A 125 28.26 13.79 -16.12
N GLU A 126 27.41 14.54 -15.44
CA GLU A 126 27.35 14.54 -13.98
C GLU A 126 26.22 13.64 -13.47
N PRO A 127 26.54 12.44 -12.91
CA PRO A 127 25.55 11.64 -12.22
C PRO A 127 25.16 12.30 -10.90
N ALA A 128 23.89 12.17 -10.54
CA ALA A 128 23.38 12.69 -9.27
C ALA A 128 22.10 11.96 -8.85
N LEU A 129 21.74 12.14 -7.58
CA LEU A 129 20.40 11.89 -7.10
C LEU A 129 19.46 12.96 -7.69
N LEU A 130 18.52 12.54 -8.54
CA LEU A 130 17.54 13.45 -9.16
C LEU A 130 16.37 13.72 -8.21
N THR A 131 15.91 12.70 -7.48
CA THR A 131 14.83 12.84 -6.51
C THR A 131 14.79 11.66 -5.53
N ALA A 132 14.18 11.89 -4.37
CA ALA A 132 13.88 10.85 -3.39
C ALA A 132 12.41 10.97 -2.96
N PHE A 133 11.68 9.86 -3.05
CA PHE A 133 10.31 9.73 -2.58
C PHE A 133 10.32 9.07 -1.21
N TYR A 134 9.56 9.64 -0.27
CA TYR A 134 9.33 9.09 1.05
C TYR A 134 7.84 8.85 1.24
N ARG A 135 7.47 7.64 1.64
CA ARG A 135 6.09 7.25 1.93
C ARG A 135 6.11 6.19 3.04
N ASP A 136 4.97 6.05 3.68
CA ASP A 136 4.75 4.95 4.61
C ASP A 136 4.68 3.61 3.87
N GLY A 137 5.29 2.59 4.45
CA GLY A 137 5.31 1.24 3.93
C GLY A 137 6.64 0.84 3.29
N ARG A 138 6.74 -0.43 2.91
CA ARG A 138 7.90 -1.03 2.27
C ARG A 138 7.82 -0.80 0.75
N PRO A 139 8.76 -0.05 0.14
CA PRO A 139 8.78 0.13 -1.30
C PRO A 139 9.19 -1.13 -2.06
N SER A 140 8.59 -1.32 -3.22
CA SER A 140 9.08 -2.18 -4.29
C SER A 140 8.94 -1.46 -5.63
N VAL A 141 9.86 -1.73 -6.56
CA VAL A 141 9.92 -1.05 -7.85
C VAL A 141 9.77 -2.08 -8.97
N SER A 142 8.85 -1.81 -9.90
CA SER A 142 8.62 -2.61 -11.10
C SER A 142 8.87 -1.76 -12.35
N VAL A 143 9.77 -2.21 -13.23
CA VAL A 143 10.10 -1.52 -14.48
C VAL A 143 9.04 -1.82 -15.54
N LEU A 144 8.64 -0.80 -16.29
CA LEU A 144 7.70 -0.98 -17.39
C LEU A 144 8.42 -1.40 -18.67
N PRO A 145 8.05 -2.55 -19.29
CA PRO A 145 8.66 -2.98 -20.54
C PRO A 145 8.48 -1.94 -21.64
N GLY A 146 9.57 -1.59 -22.33
CA GLY A 146 9.51 -0.71 -23.50
C GLY A 146 9.21 0.76 -23.20
N ALA A 147 9.25 1.21 -21.95
CA ALA A 147 9.08 2.62 -21.60
C ALA A 147 10.37 3.42 -21.89
N PRO A 148 10.40 4.30 -22.92
CA PRO A 148 11.63 4.94 -23.38
C PRO A 148 12.19 5.96 -22.38
N ASN A 149 11.35 6.50 -21.48
CA ASN A 149 11.70 7.63 -20.60
C ASN A 149 11.92 7.20 -19.14
N GLY A 150 12.25 5.93 -18.91
CA GLY A 150 12.48 5.42 -17.55
C GLY A 150 11.25 5.51 -16.65
N SER A 151 10.08 5.17 -17.19
CA SER A 151 8.87 5.06 -16.38
C SER A 151 8.86 3.75 -15.61
N PHE A 152 8.41 3.79 -14.36
CA PHE A 152 8.35 2.64 -13.47
C PHE A 152 7.20 2.77 -12.48
N VAL A 153 6.79 1.65 -11.90
CA VAL A 153 5.78 1.59 -10.85
C VAL A 153 6.48 1.43 -9.52
N VAL A 154 6.06 2.22 -8.54
CA VAL A 154 6.43 2.04 -7.14
C VAL A 154 5.21 1.57 -6.38
N ALA A 155 5.35 0.51 -5.60
CA ALA A 155 4.35 0.11 -4.64
C ALA A 155 4.90 0.23 -3.22
N TRP A 156 4.12 0.82 -2.33
CA TRP A 156 4.43 0.99 -0.92
C TRP A 156 3.46 0.14 -0.11
N GLU A 157 3.97 -0.94 0.48
CA GLU A 157 3.18 -1.90 1.23
C GLU A 157 3.27 -1.62 2.73
N GLY A 158 2.14 -1.26 3.35
CA GLY A 158 2.04 -1.08 4.79
C GLY A 158 2.06 -2.41 5.57
N PRO A 159 2.03 -2.33 6.91
CA PRO A 159 1.96 -3.52 7.74
C PRO A 159 0.67 -4.31 7.49
N ALA A 160 0.74 -5.63 7.64
CA ALA A 160 -0.45 -6.49 7.54
C ALA A 160 -1.46 -6.14 8.63
N SER A 161 -2.75 -6.12 8.28
CA SER A 161 -3.86 -5.81 9.19
C SER A 161 -4.13 -6.90 10.22
N GLY A 162 -3.61 -8.12 10.00
CA GLY A 162 -3.91 -9.31 10.81
C GLY A 162 -5.02 -10.19 10.24
N TRP A 163 -5.78 -9.72 9.24
CA TRP A 163 -6.85 -10.47 8.56
C TRP A 163 -6.65 -10.61 7.04
N GLY A 164 -5.39 -10.59 6.61
CA GLY A 164 -5.03 -10.87 5.21
C GLY A 164 -5.13 -9.68 4.26
N THR A 165 -5.24 -8.45 4.79
CA THR A 165 -5.09 -7.22 4.01
C THR A 165 -3.93 -6.37 4.48
N ARG A 166 -3.50 -5.41 3.66
CA ARG A 166 -2.46 -4.43 3.99
C ARG A 166 -2.76 -3.10 3.31
N PRO A 167 -2.41 -1.95 3.93
CA PRO A 167 -2.39 -0.68 3.23
C PRO A 167 -1.48 -0.78 2.00
N LEU A 168 -1.94 -0.28 0.86
CA LEU A 168 -1.18 -0.27 -0.38
C LEU A 168 -1.28 1.11 -1.04
N ARG A 169 -0.13 1.66 -1.41
CA ARG A 169 -0.05 2.80 -2.32
C ARG A 169 0.70 2.38 -3.58
N VAL A 170 0.14 2.65 -4.75
CA VAL A 170 0.83 2.41 -6.03
C VAL A 170 0.96 3.73 -6.76
N GLU A 171 2.16 4.04 -7.21
CA GLU A 171 2.51 5.27 -7.93
C GLU A 171 3.16 4.91 -9.27
N LEU A 172 2.69 5.52 -10.36
CA LEU A 172 3.40 5.53 -11.63
C LEU A 172 4.35 6.73 -11.63
N VAL A 173 5.65 6.47 -11.71
CA VAL A 173 6.68 7.50 -11.78
C VAL A 173 7.22 7.58 -13.20
N ARG A 174 7.46 8.80 -13.68
CA ARG A 174 8.00 9.07 -15.01
C ARG A 174 9.23 9.97 -14.92
N GLY A 175 10.26 9.62 -15.68
CA GLY A 175 11.30 10.56 -16.08
C GLY A 175 10.87 11.36 -17.32
N GLY A 176 11.27 12.62 -17.39
CA GLY A 176 11.08 13.50 -18.53
C GLY A 176 12.16 14.59 -18.58
N SER A 177 12.03 15.52 -19.52
CA SER A 177 12.93 16.69 -19.62
C SER A 177 12.93 17.53 -18.35
N ASP A 178 11.78 17.58 -17.67
CA ASP A 178 11.54 18.44 -16.51
C ASP A 178 11.88 17.71 -15.19
N GLY A 179 12.53 16.55 -15.28
CA GLY A 179 12.92 15.72 -14.15
C GLY A 179 12.01 14.51 -13.92
N VAL A 180 11.99 14.02 -12.67
CA VAL A 180 11.28 12.80 -12.28
C VAL A 180 10.11 13.14 -11.38
N HIS A 181 8.90 12.72 -11.75
CA HIS A 181 7.67 13.05 -11.02
C HIS A 181 6.68 11.88 -10.99
N VAL A 182 5.78 11.90 -10.01
CA VAL A 182 4.64 10.97 -9.93
C VAL A 182 3.59 11.43 -10.95
N ALA A 183 3.27 10.56 -11.91
CA ALA A 183 2.31 10.82 -12.97
C ALA A 183 0.89 10.28 -12.67
N TRP A 184 0.79 9.34 -11.72
CA TRP A 184 -0.48 8.82 -11.22
C TRP A 184 -0.27 8.14 -9.86
N SER A 185 -1.26 8.21 -8.97
CA SER A 185 -1.24 7.55 -7.67
C SER A 185 -2.60 6.93 -7.33
N THR A 186 -2.60 5.76 -6.68
CA THR A 186 -3.83 5.17 -6.13
C THR A 186 -4.50 6.07 -5.10
N THR A 187 -3.79 7.00 -4.46
CA THR A 187 -4.39 7.95 -3.50
C THR A 187 -5.34 8.94 -4.15
N GLU A 188 -5.21 9.18 -5.46
CA GLU A 188 -6.17 10.01 -6.22
C GLU A 188 -7.47 9.25 -6.52
N VAL A 189 -7.42 7.91 -6.47
CA VAL A 189 -8.55 7.01 -6.77
C VAL A 189 -9.24 6.53 -5.48
N PHE A 190 -8.47 6.35 -4.41
CA PHE A 190 -8.91 5.80 -3.12
C PHE A 190 -8.67 6.83 -2.00
N ALA A 191 -9.57 7.80 -1.88
CA ALA A 191 -9.44 8.90 -0.91
C ALA A 191 -9.35 8.42 0.55
N ASP A 192 -10.08 7.37 0.91
CA ASP A 192 -10.12 6.80 2.26
C ASP A 192 -8.98 5.79 2.52
N GLY A 193 -8.04 5.67 1.59
CA GLY A 193 -6.98 4.66 1.60
C GLY A 193 -7.39 3.35 0.93
N LEU A 194 -6.38 2.54 0.61
CA LEU A 194 -6.54 1.28 -0.12
C LEU A 194 -6.00 0.13 0.74
N LEU A 195 -6.88 -0.80 1.11
CA LEU A 195 -6.55 -2.04 1.83
C LEU A 195 -6.55 -3.21 0.83
N ALA A 196 -5.38 -3.53 0.29
CA ALA A 196 -5.21 -4.59 -0.68
C ALA A 196 -5.12 -5.95 0.02
N ARG A 197 -5.83 -6.94 -0.51
CA ARG A 197 -5.63 -8.37 -0.20
C ARG A 197 -4.50 -8.95 -1.03
N SER A 198 -4.44 -8.57 -2.29
CA SER A 198 -3.35 -8.95 -3.19
C SER A 198 -3.18 -7.91 -4.28
N TRP A 199 -1.97 -7.80 -4.80
CA TRP A 199 -1.67 -6.95 -5.94
C TRP A 199 -0.50 -7.54 -6.74
N SER A 200 -0.38 -7.16 -8.00
CA SER A 200 0.73 -7.59 -8.86
C SER A 200 0.93 -6.62 -10.02
N VAL A 201 2.15 -6.59 -10.54
CA VAL A 201 2.50 -5.91 -11.79
C VAL A 201 2.92 -6.98 -12.79
N GLN A 202 2.24 -7.03 -13.94
CA GLN A 202 2.57 -7.94 -15.04
C GLN A 202 2.64 -7.15 -16.33
N GLY A 203 3.85 -6.99 -16.86
CA GLY A 203 4.08 -6.15 -18.03
C GLY A 203 3.66 -4.71 -17.76
N SER A 204 2.65 -4.23 -18.47
CA SER A 204 2.05 -2.90 -18.31
C SER A 204 0.74 -2.90 -17.51
N ASP A 205 0.31 -4.03 -16.95
CA ASP A 205 -0.93 -4.13 -16.19
C ASP A 205 -0.64 -4.24 -14.67
N VAL A 206 -1.33 -3.42 -13.88
CA VAL A 206 -1.34 -3.48 -12.42
C VAL A 206 -2.70 -4.02 -11.97
N ARG A 207 -2.69 -5.21 -11.37
CA ARG A 207 -3.89 -5.83 -10.80
C ARG A 207 -3.91 -5.60 -9.29
N ILE A 208 -5.03 -5.14 -8.76
CA ILE A 208 -5.21 -4.89 -7.33
C ILE A 208 -6.56 -5.46 -6.89
N ARG A 209 -6.55 -6.43 -5.97
CA ARG A 209 -7.73 -6.96 -5.29
C ARG A 209 -7.78 -6.43 -3.86
N TYR A 210 -8.87 -5.77 -3.48
CA TYR A 210 -8.98 -5.01 -2.24
C TYR A 210 -10.35 -5.12 -1.57
N GLU A 211 -10.37 -4.84 -0.27
CA GLU A 211 -11.60 -4.80 0.55
C GLU A 211 -12.49 -3.62 0.15
N MET A 212 -13.79 -3.87 0.00
CA MET A 212 -14.79 -2.82 -0.16
C MET A 212 -15.42 -2.45 1.19
N ARG A 213 -15.72 -1.16 1.40
CA ARG A 213 -16.54 -0.70 2.54
C ARG A 213 -17.98 -0.50 2.08
N TYR A 214 -18.90 -1.28 2.64
CA TYR A 214 -20.33 -1.25 2.34
C TYR A 214 -21.15 -1.65 3.59
N PRO A 215 -22.47 -1.39 3.64
CA PRO A 215 -23.30 -1.82 4.77
C PRO A 215 -23.20 -3.33 5.00
N GLY A 216 -22.94 -3.75 6.24
CA GLY A 216 -22.76 -5.16 6.59
C GLY A 216 -21.34 -5.71 6.41
N TRP A 217 -20.41 -4.91 5.90
CA TRP A 217 -18.99 -5.26 5.93
C TRP A 217 -18.49 -5.35 7.38
N ALA A 218 -17.74 -6.40 7.69
CA ALA A 218 -17.08 -6.59 8.98
C ALA A 218 -15.62 -7.06 8.76
N PRO A 219 -14.63 -6.44 9.43
CA PRO A 219 -13.23 -6.80 9.27
C PRO A 219 -12.96 -8.21 9.78
N GLY A 220 -12.12 -8.96 9.04
CA GLY A 220 -11.71 -10.31 9.44
C GLY A 220 -12.71 -11.43 9.19
N CYS A 221 -13.89 -11.12 8.66
CA CYS A 221 -14.86 -12.13 8.27
C CYS A 221 -14.55 -12.69 6.86
N ASP A 222 -14.77 -13.99 6.68
CA ASP A 222 -14.66 -14.65 5.39
C ASP A 222 -15.85 -14.30 4.47
N GLY A 223 -15.67 -14.48 3.15
CA GLY A 223 -16.74 -14.30 2.16
C GLY A 223 -17.24 -12.87 1.98
N GLN A 224 -16.50 -11.89 2.50
CA GLN A 224 -16.78 -10.46 2.30
C GLN A 224 -16.62 -10.09 0.82
N THR A 225 -17.47 -9.18 0.33
CA THR A 225 -17.36 -8.67 -1.04
C THR A 225 -16.06 -7.88 -1.21
N GLU A 226 -15.32 -8.22 -2.26
CA GLU A 226 -14.06 -7.59 -2.63
C GLU A 226 -14.12 -7.11 -4.07
N GLN A 227 -13.27 -6.13 -4.40
CA GLN A 227 -13.16 -5.63 -5.75
C GLN A 227 -11.75 -5.86 -6.28
N GLU A 228 -11.66 -6.35 -7.51
CA GLU A 228 -10.43 -6.42 -8.29
C GLU A 228 -10.50 -5.42 -9.43
N ASP A 229 -9.55 -4.49 -9.46
CA ASP A 229 -9.35 -3.55 -10.56
C ASP A 229 -8.05 -3.88 -11.29
N VAL A 230 -8.08 -3.81 -12.63
CA VAL A 230 -6.89 -3.93 -13.48
C VAL A 230 -6.64 -2.59 -14.17
N TYR A 231 -5.48 -2.00 -13.91
CA TYR A 231 -5.02 -0.75 -14.48
C TYR A 231 -3.97 -1.02 -15.55
N ARG A 232 -4.24 -0.59 -16.78
CA ARG A 232 -3.27 -0.62 -17.88
C ARG A 232 -2.51 0.69 -17.93
N LEU A 233 -1.19 0.56 -17.92
CA LEU A 233 -0.23 1.65 -18.02
C LEU A 233 0.12 1.83 -19.50
N THR A 234 -0.26 2.97 -20.08
CA THR A 234 0.04 3.30 -21.46
C THR A 234 1.04 4.44 -21.54
N ALA A 235 2.07 4.25 -22.36
CA ALA A 235 2.86 5.37 -22.85
C ALA A 235 2.06 6.08 -23.97
N PRO A 236 2.06 7.42 -24.04
CA PRO A 236 2.83 8.36 -23.24
C PRO A 236 2.14 8.87 -21.95
N ALA A 237 0.83 8.69 -21.74
CA ALA A 237 0.14 9.43 -20.67
C ALA A 237 -0.89 8.68 -19.82
N GLY A 238 -1.40 7.51 -20.19
CA GLY A 238 -2.59 6.97 -19.54
C GLY A 238 -2.30 5.97 -18.43
N VAL A 239 -2.96 6.14 -17.30
CA VAL A 239 -3.39 4.99 -16.49
C VAL A 239 -4.88 4.84 -16.75
N ALA A 240 -5.29 3.69 -17.27
CA ALA A 240 -6.69 3.40 -17.54
C ALA A 240 -7.11 2.13 -16.81
N ARG A 241 -8.22 2.19 -16.07
CA ARG A 241 -8.84 0.97 -15.54
C ARG A 241 -9.50 0.21 -16.70
N VAL A 242 -8.92 -0.93 -17.07
CA VAL A 242 -9.36 -1.75 -18.23
C VAL A 242 -10.26 -2.91 -17.83
N ALA A 243 -10.22 -3.32 -16.56
CA ALA A 243 -11.11 -4.33 -16.02
C ALA A 243 -11.50 -4.00 -14.58
N ARG A 244 -12.71 -4.45 -14.21
CA ARG A 244 -13.24 -4.43 -12.85
C ARG A 244 -14.05 -5.68 -12.63
N GLN A 245 -13.78 -6.40 -11.56
CA GLN A 245 -14.47 -7.61 -11.16
C GLN A 245 -14.81 -7.54 -9.67
N GLU A 246 -15.99 -8.02 -9.31
CA GLU A 246 -16.37 -8.22 -7.91
C GLU A 246 -16.25 -9.68 -7.53
N HIS A 247 -15.67 -9.93 -6.37
CA HIS A 247 -15.62 -11.23 -5.73
C HIS A 247 -16.65 -11.24 -4.60
N ASP A 248 -17.36 -12.35 -4.44
CA ASP A 248 -18.38 -12.51 -3.40
C ASP A 248 -19.44 -11.39 -3.40
N ALA A 249 -19.83 -10.91 -4.59
CA ALA A 249 -20.83 -9.84 -4.76
C ALA A 249 -22.18 -10.17 -4.08
N TRP A 250 -22.45 -11.46 -3.88
CA TRP A 250 -23.62 -11.95 -3.17
C TRP A 250 -23.74 -11.38 -1.75
N HIS A 251 -22.62 -11.13 -1.06
CA HIS A 251 -22.61 -10.67 0.34
C HIS A 251 -23.06 -9.21 0.42
N ARG A 252 -22.54 -8.32 -0.44
CA ARG A 252 -23.04 -6.95 -0.57
C ARG A 252 -24.51 -6.91 -1.00
N GLU A 253 -24.93 -7.78 -1.93
CA GLU A 253 -26.35 -7.90 -2.33
C GLU A 253 -27.25 -8.35 -1.16
N LEU A 254 -26.77 -9.27 -0.33
CA LEU A 254 -27.46 -9.75 0.86
C LEU A 254 -27.64 -8.59 1.85
N HIS A 255 -26.58 -7.87 2.19
CA HIS A 255 -26.68 -6.77 3.16
C HIS A 255 -27.42 -5.55 2.64
N ALA A 256 -27.42 -5.30 1.32
CA ALA A 256 -28.35 -4.36 0.71
C ALA A 256 -29.81 -4.81 0.91
N THR A 257 -30.08 -6.12 0.89
CA THR A 257 -31.40 -6.69 1.16
C THR A 257 -31.77 -6.63 2.65
N VAL A 258 -30.83 -6.88 3.55
CA VAL A 258 -30.99 -6.67 5.00
C VAL A 258 -31.33 -5.22 5.30
N GLY A 259 -30.59 -4.27 4.71
CA GLY A 259 -30.87 -2.83 4.81
C GLY A 259 -32.29 -2.48 4.38
N ARG A 260 -32.72 -2.97 3.21
CA ARG A 260 -34.10 -2.77 2.73
C ARG A 260 -35.14 -3.38 3.66
N LEU A 261 -34.88 -4.56 4.23
CA LEU A 261 -35.78 -5.22 5.18
C LEU A 261 -35.97 -4.35 6.43
N VAL A 262 -34.89 -3.91 7.07
CA VAL A 262 -34.99 -3.12 8.31
C VAL A 262 -35.63 -1.74 8.06
N SER A 263 -35.34 -1.11 6.92
CA SER A 263 -36.02 0.12 6.52
C SER A 263 -37.52 -0.08 6.29
N ALA A 264 -37.92 -1.17 5.62
CA ALA A 264 -39.33 -1.48 5.38
C ALA A 264 -40.08 -1.83 6.67
N LEU A 265 -39.43 -2.50 7.62
CA LEU A 265 -39.99 -2.78 8.96
C LEU A 265 -40.24 -1.47 9.73
N ALA A 266 -39.27 -0.56 9.75
CA ALA A 266 -39.40 0.74 10.40
C ALA A 266 -40.50 1.61 9.76
N ALA A 267 -40.61 1.59 8.44
CA ALA A 267 -41.60 2.35 7.68
C ALA A 267 -42.99 1.68 7.58
N ARG A 268 -43.12 0.42 8.02
CA ARG A 268 -44.31 -0.43 7.84
C ARG A 268 -44.74 -0.56 6.37
N ASP A 269 -43.76 -0.70 5.47
CA ASP A 269 -43.98 -0.87 4.03
C ASP A 269 -44.32 -2.34 3.70
N GLU A 270 -45.61 -2.67 3.74
CA GLU A 270 -46.10 -4.04 3.45
C GLU A 270 -45.77 -4.54 2.04
N ALA A 271 -45.67 -3.64 1.05
CA ALA A 271 -45.35 -4.04 -0.32
C ALA A 271 -43.91 -4.58 -0.39
N THR A 272 -42.95 -3.84 0.15
CA THR A 272 -41.55 -4.29 0.22
C THR A 272 -41.39 -5.50 1.15
N LEU A 273 -42.05 -5.49 2.31
CA LEU A 273 -41.97 -6.61 3.25
C LEU A 273 -42.53 -7.91 2.68
N SER A 274 -43.63 -7.87 1.94
CA SER A 274 -44.19 -9.08 1.29
C SER A 274 -43.29 -9.63 0.19
N ALA A 275 -42.51 -8.78 -0.49
CA ALA A 275 -41.54 -9.19 -1.49
C ALA A 275 -40.27 -9.82 -0.87
N LEU A 276 -39.82 -9.31 0.27
CA LEU A 276 -38.62 -9.76 0.99
C LEU A 276 -38.89 -10.97 1.90
N VAL A 277 -40.09 -11.05 2.47
CA VAL A 277 -40.54 -12.07 3.43
C VAL A 277 -41.89 -12.62 2.96
N PRO A 278 -41.91 -13.57 2.01
CA PRO A 278 -43.18 -14.08 1.45
C PRO A 278 -44.06 -14.77 2.50
N ASP A 279 -43.46 -15.44 3.48
CA ASP A 279 -44.18 -16.05 4.60
C ASP A 279 -44.80 -14.97 5.49
N ARG A 280 -46.14 -14.93 5.48
CA ARG A 280 -46.93 -13.96 6.26
C ARG A 280 -46.77 -14.15 7.77
N THR A 281 -46.67 -15.39 8.25
CA THR A 281 -46.52 -15.73 9.67
C THR A 281 -45.13 -15.33 10.17
N LEU A 282 -44.10 -15.50 9.34
CA LEU A 282 -42.78 -14.95 9.64
C LEU A 282 -42.82 -13.42 9.68
N ARG A 283 -43.37 -12.79 8.64
CA ARG A 283 -43.46 -11.34 8.51
C ARG A 283 -44.16 -10.69 9.71
N SER A 284 -45.27 -11.25 10.20
CA SER A 284 -46.01 -10.69 11.33
C SER A 284 -45.29 -10.76 12.68
N ARG A 285 -44.21 -11.54 12.79
CA ARG A 285 -43.42 -11.70 14.03
C ARG A 285 -42.18 -10.80 14.08
N LEU A 286 -41.82 -10.14 12.97
CA LEU A 286 -40.61 -9.33 12.90
C LEU A 286 -40.80 -8.00 13.66
N PRO A 287 -39.90 -7.65 14.60
CA PRO A 287 -39.97 -6.37 15.29
C PRO A 287 -39.71 -5.19 14.34
N ALA A 288 -40.41 -4.08 14.55
CA ALA A 288 -40.16 -2.84 13.79
C ALA A 288 -38.83 -2.16 14.15
N THR A 289 -38.24 -2.50 15.31
CA THR A 289 -36.99 -1.94 15.84
C THR A 289 -35.74 -2.75 15.46
N LEU A 290 -35.89 -3.77 14.61
CA LEU A 290 -34.82 -4.66 14.18
C LEU A 290 -33.68 -3.89 13.47
N ARG A 291 -32.43 -4.16 13.85
CA ARG A 291 -31.21 -3.56 13.28
C ARG A 291 -30.14 -4.62 13.05
N PRO A 292 -29.31 -4.50 12.00
CA PRO A 292 -28.18 -5.41 11.79
C PRO A 292 -27.08 -5.17 12.84
N GLU A 293 -26.38 -6.24 13.21
CA GLU A 293 -25.24 -6.21 14.14
C GLU A 293 -23.92 -6.42 13.36
N PRO A 294 -22.80 -5.79 13.78
CA PRO A 294 -21.51 -5.92 13.11
C PRO A 294 -20.81 -7.24 13.50
N SER A 295 -21.24 -8.34 12.90
CA SER A 295 -20.70 -9.69 13.13
C SER A 295 -20.51 -10.45 11.83
N CYS A 296 -19.69 -11.51 11.85
CA CYS A 296 -19.52 -12.36 10.68
C CYS A 296 -20.80 -13.14 10.37
N ASP A 297 -21.19 -13.15 9.10
CA ASP A 297 -22.28 -13.98 8.61
C ASP A 297 -21.89 -15.45 8.64
N ALA A 298 -22.87 -16.31 8.90
CA ALA A 298 -22.67 -17.76 8.96
C ALA A 298 -23.39 -18.44 7.79
N SER A 299 -22.67 -19.29 7.06
CA SER A 299 -23.31 -20.22 6.13
C SER A 299 -24.08 -21.29 6.90
N VAL A 300 -25.33 -21.52 6.51
CA VAL A 300 -26.23 -22.50 7.16
C VAL A 300 -26.79 -23.44 6.09
N GLY A 301 -26.90 -24.73 6.43
CA GLY A 301 -27.46 -25.78 5.57
C GLY A 301 -26.41 -26.65 4.86
N ALA A 302 -26.87 -27.73 4.24
CA ALA A 302 -26.01 -28.62 3.47
C ALA A 302 -25.62 -27.91 2.17
N ALA A 303 -24.34 -27.54 2.05
CA ALA A 303 -23.73 -26.75 0.97
C ALA A 303 -23.89 -25.22 1.03
N GLY A 304 -24.27 -24.64 2.18
CA GLY A 304 -24.27 -23.17 2.35
C GLY A 304 -25.32 -22.44 1.51
N ASP A 305 -26.49 -23.07 1.31
CA ASP A 305 -27.61 -22.53 0.53
C ASP A 305 -28.36 -21.38 1.25
N ALA A 306 -28.10 -21.21 2.55
CA ALA A 306 -28.62 -20.14 3.38
C ALA A 306 -27.51 -19.39 4.11
N ILE A 307 -27.74 -18.10 4.38
CA ILE A 307 -26.84 -17.25 5.14
C ILE A 307 -27.60 -16.69 6.33
N SER A 308 -27.00 -16.81 7.52
CA SER A 308 -27.50 -16.21 8.75
C SER A 308 -26.75 -14.92 9.04
N VAL A 309 -27.52 -13.86 9.27
CA VAL A 309 -27.06 -12.52 9.62
C VAL A 309 -27.51 -12.20 11.03
N ALA A 310 -26.61 -11.67 11.86
CA ALA A 310 -26.99 -11.23 13.21
C ALA A 310 -27.71 -9.89 13.18
N ALA A 311 -28.71 -9.77 14.05
CA ALA A 311 -29.48 -8.57 14.24
C ALA A 311 -29.85 -8.41 15.72
N ALA A 312 -30.39 -7.25 16.08
CA ALA A 312 -30.97 -7.01 17.39
C ALA A 312 -32.26 -6.20 17.28
N ALA A 313 -33.21 -6.49 18.17
CA ALA A 313 -34.41 -5.68 18.37
C ALA A 313 -34.59 -5.46 19.87
N ASP A 314 -34.72 -4.19 20.29
CA ASP A 314 -34.89 -3.81 21.70
C ASP A 314 -33.84 -4.45 22.64
N ARG A 315 -32.58 -4.52 22.17
CA ARG A 315 -31.42 -5.17 22.82
C ARG A 315 -31.49 -6.69 22.96
N GLN A 316 -32.52 -7.33 22.43
CA GLN A 316 -32.56 -8.78 22.29
C GLN A 316 -31.83 -9.19 21.00
N PRO A 317 -30.90 -10.16 21.04
CA PRO A 317 -30.23 -10.67 19.84
C PRO A 317 -31.18 -11.52 18.98
N TRP A 318 -31.02 -11.43 17.68
CA TRP A 318 -31.77 -12.14 16.66
C TRP A 318 -30.84 -12.75 15.62
N THR A 319 -31.26 -13.88 15.05
CA THR A 319 -30.64 -14.46 13.86
C THR A 319 -31.63 -14.40 12.72
N LEU A 320 -31.22 -13.81 11.60
CA LEU A 320 -32.01 -13.68 10.38
C LEU A 320 -31.41 -14.59 9.31
N THR A 321 -32.16 -15.60 8.86
CA THR A 321 -31.69 -16.56 7.86
C THR A 321 -32.28 -16.25 6.49
N PHE A 322 -31.41 -15.91 5.55
CA PHE A 322 -31.73 -15.61 4.17
C PHE A 322 -31.38 -16.77 3.26
N ARG A 323 -32.21 -16.97 2.23
CA ARG A 323 -31.92 -17.91 1.15
C ARG A 323 -32.04 -17.21 -0.19
N ARG A 324 -31.21 -17.63 -1.15
CA ARG A 324 -31.31 -17.14 -2.53
C ARG A 324 -32.40 -17.93 -3.25
N GLN A 325 -33.47 -17.24 -3.65
CA GLN A 325 -34.53 -17.80 -4.48
C GLN A 325 -34.43 -17.19 -5.88
N GLY A 326 -33.83 -17.93 -6.81
CA GLY A 326 -33.41 -17.40 -8.11
C GLY A 326 -32.30 -16.36 -7.94
N VAL A 327 -32.54 -15.14 -8.41
CA VAL A 327 -31.58 -14.02 -8.29
C VAL A 327 -31.77 -13.15 -7.04
N ARG A 328 -32.76 -13.44 -6.19
CA ARG A 328 -33.12 -12.56 -5.05
C ARG A 328 -32.91 -13.24 -3.71
N TRP A 329 -32.43 -12.48 -2.75
CA TRP A 329 -32.40 -12.85 -1.34
C TRP A 329 -33.78 -12.70 -0.71
N ARG A 330 -34.21 -13.71 0.05
CA ARG A 330 -35.45 -13.68 0.83
C ARG A 330 -35.21 -14.18 2.24
N LEU A 331 -35.87 -13.54 3.21
CA LEU A 331 -35.86 -14.01 4.59
C LEU A 331 -36.73 -15.25 4.70
N THR A 332 -36.18 -16.33 5.26
CA THR A 332 -36.86 -17.63 5.39
C THR A 332 -37.01 -18.07 6.84
N ALA A 333 -36.17 -17.57 7.74
CA ALA A 333 -36.35 -17.72 9.17
C ALA A 333 -35.84 -16.47 9.90
N ALA A 334 -36.45 -16.17 11.04
CA ALA A 334 -35.95 -15.18 11.99
C ALA A 334 -36.29 -15.67 13.39
N THR A 335 -35.29 -15.74 14.25
CA THR A 335 -35.45 -16.26 15.62
C THR A 335 -34.71 -15.38 16.61
N PRO A 336 -35.33 -15.01 17.74
CA PRO A 336 -34.58 -14.43 18.85
C PRO A 336 -33.62 -15.49 19.39
N VAL A 337 -32.38 -15.10 19.69
CA VAL A 337 -31.41 -15.97 20.35
C VAL A 337 -31.71 -15.93 21.85
N LEU A 338 -32.07 -17.08 22.43
CA LEU A 338 -32.19 -17.22 23.88
C LEU A 338 -30.78 -17.27 24.46
N GLN A 339 -30.50 -16.41 25.44
CA GLN A 339 -29.29 -16.51 26.27
C GLN A 339 -29.47 -17.58 27.34
#